data_AF-A0A520BBL8-F1
#
_entry.id   AF-A0A520BBL8-F1
#
_cell.length_a   1.000
_cell.length_b   1.000
_cell.length_c   1.000
_cell.angle_alpha   90.00
_cell.angle_beta   90.00
_cell.angle_gamma   90.00
#
_symmetry.space_group_name_H-M   'P 1'
#
loop_
_entity.id
_entity.type
_entity.pdbx_description
1 polymer ?
#
loop_
_entity_poly.entity_id
_entity_poly.type
_entity_poly.pdbx_seq_one_letter_code
_entity_poly.pdbx_strand_id
1 'polypeptide(L)' 'MSNTSKIIYTKTDEAPMLATYSLLPIVQAFTASAGIDVETRDISLAGRILA' A
#
# COMPACT_ATOMS: atom_id res chain seq x y z
N MET A 1 1.01 -3.09 -24.43
CA MET A 1 0.63 -3.16 -23.00
C MET A 1 1.09 -1.87 -22.36
N SER A 2 0.18 -0.97 -21.95
CA SER A 2 0.59 0.22 -21.21
C SER A 2 1.20 -0.24 -19.89
N ASN A 3 2.43 0.18 -19.62
CA ASN A 3 3.08 -0.13 -18.35
C ASN A 3 2.45 0.79 -17.29
N THR A 4 1.38 0.34 -16.65
CA THR A 4 0.72 1.06 -15.55
C THR A 4 1.75 1.34 -14.48
N SER A 5 1.95 2.62 -14.15
CA SER A 5 2.91 3.00 -13.11
C SER A 5 2.39 2.52 -11.75
N LYS A 6 3.27 1.92 -10.95
CA LYS A 6 2.90 1.29 -9.68
C LYS A 6 3.57 1.99 -8.51
N ILE A 7 2.79 2.23 -7.46
CA ILE A 7 3.26 2.63 -6.14
C ILE A 7 3.20 1.41 -5.23
N ILE A 8 4.30 1.14 -4.52
CA ILE A 8 4.33 0.13 -3.47
C ILE A 8 4.10 0.84 -2.13
N TYR A 9 2.98 0.53 -1.47
CA TYR A 9 2.64 1.02 -0.15
C TYR A 9 3.01 -0.02 0.90
N THR A 10 3.95 0.29 1.79
CA THR A 10 4.41 -0.67 2.80
C THR A 10 3.38 -0.82 3.91
N LYS A 11 2.98 -2.05 4.20
CA LYS A 11 2.26 -2.39 5.43
C LYS A 11 3.30 -2.66 6.51
N THR A 12 3.27 -1.83 7.54
CA THR A 12 4.20 -1.82 8.67
C THR A 12 3.45 -2.19 9.95
N ASP A 13 4.05 -1.91 11.11
CA ASP A 13 3.53 -2.29 12.41
C ASP A 13 2.90 -1.09 13.17
N GLU A 14 2.28 -1.35 14.31
CA GLU A 14 1.88 -0.37 15.33
C GLU A 14 1.03 0.80 14.79
N ALA A 15 1.33 2.05 15.21
CA ALA A 15 0.54 3.22 14.84
C ALA A 15 0.50 3.49 13.31
N PRO A 16 1.62 3.35 12.56
CA PRO A 16 1.60 3.44 11.10
C PRO A 16 0.68 2.43 10.41
N MET A 17 0.57 1.20 10.93
CA MET A 17 -0.37 0.21 10.41
C MET A 17 -1.82 0.69 10.54
N LEU A 18 -2.18 1.21 11.72
CA LEU A 18 -3.53 1.73 11.97
C LEU A 18 -3.86 2.92 11.06
N ALA A 19 -2.91 3.83 10.87
CA ALA A 19 -3.07 4.96 9.96
C ALA A 19 -3.25 4.49 8.50
N THR A 20 -2.56 3.44 8.09
CA THR A 20 -2.66 2.85 6.75
C THR A 20 -4.08 2.38 6.45
N TYR A 21 -4.78 1.76 7.41
CA TYR A 21 -6.18 1.33 7.21
C TYR A 21 -7.14 2.50 6.91
N SER A 22 -6.85 3.70 7.42
CA SER A 22 -7.64 4.90 7.15
C SER A 22 -7.22 5.58 5.83
N LEU A 23 -5.91 5.73 5.61
CA LEU A 23 -5.37 6.55 4.53
C LEU A 23 -5.24 5.82 3.19
N LEU A 24 -4.92 4.52 3.20
CA LEU A 24 -4.69 3.75 1.97
C LEU A 24 -5.88 3.75 0.99
N PRO A 25 -7.15 3.57 1.44
CA PRO A 25 -8.30 3.64 0.54
C PRO A 25 -8.44 5.02 -0.13
N ILE A 26 -8.09 6.09 0.59
CA ILE A 26 -8.13 7.46 0.05
C ILE A 26 -7.06 7.62 -1.02
N VAL A 27 -5.82 7.20 -0.75
CA VAL A 27 -4.73 7.27 -1.74
C VAL A 27 -5.11 6.51 -3.01
N GLN A 28 -5.61 5.28 -2.87
CA GLN A 28 -6.04 4.45 -4.00
C GLN A 28 -7.13 5.13 -4.85
N ALA A 29 -8.14 5.73 -4.22
CA ALA A 29 -9.21 6.42 -4.94
C ALA A 29 -8.70 7.63 -5.74
N PHE A 30 -7.77 8.41 -5.18
CA PHE A 30 -7.22 9.59 -5.84
C PHE A 30 -6.23 9.24 -6.95
N THR A 31 -5.45 8.17 -6.80
CA THR A 31 -4.45 7.77 -7.81
C THR A 31 -5.08 7.03 -8.99
N ALA A 32 -6.26 6.43 -8.81
CA ALA A 32 -6.97 5.71 -9.86
C ALA A 32 -7.26 6.58 -11.10
N SER A 33 -7.63 7.85 -10.93
CA SER A 33 -7.88 8.76 -12.06
C SER A 33 -6.63 9.09 -12.87
N ALA A 34 -5.44 8.92 -12.28
CA ALA A 34 -4.16 9.10 -12.95
C ALA A 34 -3.64 7.82 -13.62
N GLY A 35 -4.38 6.71 -13.55
CA GLY A 35 -3.92 5.41 -14.05
C GLY A 35 -2.72 4.87 -13.28
N ILE A 36 -2.60 5.20 -11.98
CA ILE A 36 -1.55 4.72 -11.09
C ILE A 36 -2.14 3.66 -10.16
N ASP A 37 -1.51 2.49 -10.14
CA ASP A 37 -1.89 1.38 -9.27
C ASP A 37 -1.13 1.45 -7.93
N VAL A 38 -1.78 1.08 -6.83
CA VAL A 38 -1.21 1.12 -5.49
C VAL A 38 -1.31 -0.27 -4.86
N GLU A 39 -0.20 -0.99 -4.87
CA GLU A 39 -0.09 -2.33 -4.29
C GLU A 39 0.52 -2.27 -2.89
N THR A 40 0.05 -3.14 -1.99
CA THR A 40 0.66 -3.24 -0.66
C THR A 40 1.74 -4.30 -0.60
N ARG A 41 2.84 -4.02 0.09
CA ARG A 41 3.84 -5.04 0.49
C ARG A 41 3.95 -5.08 2.00
N ASP A 42 3.69 -6.25 2.57
CA ASP A 42 3.81 -6.48 4.00
C ASP A 42 5.28 -6.63 4.40
N ILE A 43 5.76 -5.68 5.19
CA ILE A 43 7.10 -5.70 5.80
C ILE A 43 7.01 -5.64 7.33
N SER A 44 5.82 -5.87 7.88
CA SER A 44 5.59 -5.98 9.32
C SER A 44 6.53 -7.01 9.94
N LEU A 45 6.79 -6.86 11.24
CA LEU A 45 7.59 -7.84 11.97
C LEU A 45 6.98 -9.25 11.82
N ALA A 46 5.66 -9.37 12.00
CA ALA A 46 4.94 -10.63 11.86
C ALA A 46 5.04 -11.20 10.43
N GLY A 47 4.82 -10.36 9.42
CA GLY A 47 4.93 -10.74 8.02
C GLY A 47 6.33 -11.27 7.66
N ARG A 48 7.38 -10.64 8.19
CA ARG A 48 8.77 -11.10 7.98
C ARG A 48 9.11 -12.39 8.72
N ILE A 49 8.48 -12.67 9.87
CA ILE A 49 8.67 -13.95 10.59
C ILE A 49 8.00 -15.11 9.85
N LEU A 50 6.88 -14.85 9.18
CA LEU A 50 6.07 -15.87 8.49
C LEU A 50 6.51 -16.16 7.04
N ALA A 51 7.40 -15.33 6.47
CA ALA A 51 7.80 -15.37 5.06
C ALA A 51 8.80 -16.48 4.72
#